data_AF-A0A1S9RKQ3-F1
#
_entry.id   AF-A0A1S9RKQ3-F1
#
_cell.length_a   1.000
_cell.length_b   1.000
_cell.length_c   1.000
_cell.angle_alpha   90.00
_cell.angle_beta   90.00
_cell.angle_gamma   90.00
#
_symmetry.space_group_name_H-M   'P 1'
#
loop_
_entity.id
_entity.type
_entity.pdbx_description
1 polymer ?
#
loop_
_entity_poly.entity_id
_entity_poly.type
_entity_poly.pdbx_seq_one_letter_code
_entity_poly.pdbx_strand_id
1 'polypeptide(L)'
;MSPQQKSPNSASKPINATAFRRLSTLLAIKLLKRFRIYVGSVLMLTDKICVKYGPLMQLSEASTMRLISEHTSIPVPKVFCAFEHSGQTYTVMQRIKGDRIGKGWVKRSEESRTRLLSQLKAMILEMRELQPPANMGVASVDGHLRSSSLRAIQYSSGLSPASTHGGGIRFKARP
;
A
#
# COMPACT_ATOMS: atom_id res chain seq x y z
N MET A 1 32.06 24.11 -17.38
CA MET A 1 31.52 22.76 -17.15
C MET A 1 31.33 22.59 -15.66
N SER A 2 30.13 22.89 -15.17
CA SER A 2 29.81 22.82 -13.74
C SER A 2 29.30 21.41 -13.40
N PRO A 3 29.66 20.84 -12.24
CA PRO A 3 29.33 19.45 -11.92
C PRO A 3 27.81 19.29 -11.76
N GLN A 4 27.25 18.34 -12.50
CA GLN A 4 25.88 17.86 -12.32
C GLN A 4 25.70 17.35 -10.88
N GLN A 5 24.95 18.11 -10.09
CA GLN A 5 24.56 17.75 -8.74
C GLN A 5 23.52 16.63 -8.83
N LYS A 6 24.01 15.39 -8.70
CA LYS A 6 23.19 14.17 -8.64
C LYS A 6 22.21 14.31 -7.48
N SER A 7 20.93 14.49 -7.79
CA SER A 7 19.85 14.55 -6.80
C SER A 7 19.84 13.23 -6.00
N PRO A 8 19.79 13.29 -4.66
CA PRO A 8 19.64 12.07 -3.88
C PRO A 8 18.25 11.50 -4.14
N ASN A 9 18.19 10.21 -4.46
CA ASN A 9 16.95 9.44 -4.51
C ASN A 9 16.25 9.54 -3.16
N SER A 10 15.34 10.50 -3.02
CA SER A 10 14.52 10.68 -1.84
C SER A 10 13.59 9.48 -1.72
N ALA A 11 13.92 8.53 -0.84
CA ALA A 11 13.01 7.46 -0.48
C ALA A 11 12.03 7.98 0.58
N SER A 12 10.75 7.64 0.47
CA SER A 12 9.74 7.90 1.50
C SER A 12 10.26 7.51 2.89
N LYS A 13 10.10 8.39 3.89
CA LYS A 13 10.71 8.20 5.21
C LYS A 13 9.94 7.14 6.01
N PRO A 14 10.64 6.25 6.75
CA PRO A 14 9.97 5.32 7.64
C PRO A 14 9.31 6.07 8.81
N ILE A 15 8.15 5.62 9.24
CA ILE A 15 7.37 6.24 10.33
C ILE A 15 7.63 5.48 11.61
N ASN A 16 8.14 6.15 12.66
CA ASN A 16 8.38 5.59 14.00
C ASN A 16 9.05 4.21 13.99
N ALA A 17 10.04 4.00 13.11
CA ALA A 17 10.61 2.69 12.82
C ALA A 17 11.85 2.36 13.66
N THR A 18 11.76 2.49 14.98
CA THR A 18 12.82 2.09 15.92
C THR A 18 13.17 0.60 15.77
N ALA A 19 14.42 0.22 15.98
CA ALA A 19 14.89 -1.18 15.89
C ALA A 19 13.99 -2.15 16.68
N PHE A 20 13.61 -1.76 17.91
CA PHE A 20 12.68 -2.53 18.74
C PHE A 20 11.31 -2.76 18.08
N ARG A 21 10.71 -1.72 17.50
CA ARG A 21 9.40 -1.82 16.82
C ARG A 21 9.47 -2.68 15.57
N ARG A 22 10.57 -2.61 14.82
CA ARG A 22 10.79 -3.46 13.65
C ARG A 22 10.89 -4.93 14.08
N LEU A 23 11.76 -5.21 15.05
CA LEU A 23 11.97 -6.58 15.53
C LEU A 23 10.70 -7.17 16.14
N SER A 24 10.00 -6.42 16.99
CA SER A 24 8.75 -6.88 17.61
C SER A 24 7.65 -7.13 16.58
N THR A 25 7.53 -6.29 15.55
CA THR A 25 6.58 -6.50 14.45
C THR A 25 6.90 -7.78 13.68
N LEU A 26 8.16 -7.99 13.29
CA LEU A 26 8.57 -9.18 12.56
C LEU A 26 8.37 -10.46 13.38
N LEU A 27 8.71 -10.42 14.68
CA LEU A 27 8.48 -11.53 15.60
C LEU A 27 6.99 -11.82 15.76
N ALA A 28 6.16 -10.80 15.96
CA ALA A 28 4.71 -10.95 16.08
C ALA A 28 4.11 -11.56 14.81
N ILE A 29 4.54 -11.13 13.62
CA ILE A 29 4.11 -11.73 12.35
C ILE A 29 4.56 -13.19 12.28
N LYS A 30 5.82 -13.49 12.57
CA LYS A 30 6.36 -14.87 12.50
C LYS A 30 5.60 -15.84 13.42
N LEU A 31 5.23 -15.39 14.62
CA LEU A 31 4.49 -16.19 15.60
C LEU A 31 3.00 -16.29 15.25
N LEU A 32 2.36 -15.19 14.86
CA LEU A 32 0.91 -15.10 14.74
C LEU A 32 0.38 -15.39 13.34
N LYS A 33 1.22 -15.37 12.30
CA LYS A 33 0.80 -15.61 10.90
C LYS A 33 0.12 -16.97 10.71
N ARG A 34 0.46 -17.97 11.53
CA ARG A 34 -0.14 -19.31 11.45
C ARG A 34 -1.57 -19.38 11.99
N PHE A 35 -1.91 -18.53 12.95
CA PHE A 35 -3.19 -18.61 13.69
C PHE A 35 -4.13 -17.44 13.42
N ARG A 36 -3.65 -16.38 12.78
CA ARG A 36 -4.41 -15.15 12.58
C ARG A 36 -4.96 -15.04 11.16
N ILE A 37 -6.10 -14.37 11.07
CA ILE A 37 -6.81 -14.14 9.82
C ILE A 37 -5.98 -13.21 8.94
N TYR A 38 -5.71 -13.68 7.72
CA TYR A 38 -5.07 -12.93 6.66
C TYR A 38 -6.11 -12.56 5.61
N VAL A 39 -6.29 -11.28 5.34
CA VAL A 39 -7.24 -10.79 4.33
C VAL A 39 -6.48 -9.96 3.31
N GLY A 40 -6.30 -10.50 2.11
CA GLY A 40 -5.50 -9.87 1.06
C GLY A 40 -4.05 -9.74 1.51
N SER A 41 -3.61 -8.52 1.83
CA SER A 41 -2.25 -8.20 2.30
C SER A 41 -2.20 -7.74 3.76
N VAL A 42 -3.28 -7.94 4.52
CA VAL A 42 -3.45 -7.46 5.89
C VAL A 42 -3.56 -8.64 6.85
N LEU A 43 -2.66 -8.69 7.83
CA LEU A 43 -2.68 -9.63 8.96
C LEU A 43 -3.28 -8.97 10.19
N MET A 44 -4.34 -9.56 10.75
CA MET A 44 -4.95 -9.07 11.98
C MET A 44 -4.19 -9.59 13.20
N LEU A 45 -3.33 -8.77 13.80
CA LEU A 45 -2.55 -9.19 14.98
C LEU A 45 -3.44 -9.31 16.22
N THR A 46 -4.30 -8.33 16.46
CA THR A 46 -5.21 -8.26 17.61
C THR A 46 -6.56 -7.63 17.21
N ASP A 47 -7.44 -7.40 18.19
CA ASP A 47 -8.70 -6.69 17.95
C ASP A 47 -8.54 -5.18 17.77
N LYS A 48 -7.35 -4.64 18.03
CA LYS A 48 -7.04 -3.21 17.93
C LYS A 48 -5.94 -2.90 16.92
N ILE A 49 -5.17 -3.90 16.48
CA ILE A 49 -3.96 -3.70 15.65
C ILE A 49 -3.97 -4.70 14.49
N CYS A 50 -3.64 -4.20 13.31
CA CYS A 50 -3.35 -5.01 12.13
C CYS A 50 -2.04 -4.55 11.46
N VAL A 51 -1.47 -5.44 10.66
CA VAL A 51 -0.29 -5.13 9.85
C VAL A 51 -0.61 -5.38 8.40
N LYS A 52 -0.46 -4.35 7.59
CA LYS A 52 -0.49 -4.43 6.13
C LYS A 52 0.96 -4.59 5.65
N TYR A 53 1.27 -5.62 4.87
CA TYR A 53 2.62 -5.79 4.34
C TYR A 53 2.66 -6.48 2.97
N GLY A 54 3.68 -6.16 2.17
CA GLY A 54 3.91 -6.77 0.87
C GLY A 54 5.00 -6.09 0.03
N PRO A 55 5.40 -6.70 -1.09
CA PRO A 55 6.51 -6.23 -1.94
C PRO A 55 6.15 -5.01 -2.80
N LEU A 56 4.85 -4.78 -3.09
CA LEU A 56 4.38 -3.69 -3.94
C LEU A 56 3.86 -2.48 -3.14
N MET A 57 4.03 -2.49 -1.83
CA MET A 57 3.51 -1.44 -0.96
C MET A 57 4.49 -0.30 -0.77
N GLN A 58 3.95 0.90 -0.63
CA GLN A 58 4.74 2.13 -0.51
C GLN A 58 4.58 2.74 0.87
N LEU A 59 5.67 3.27 1.43
CA LEU A 59 5.63 4.03 2.68
C LEU A 59 4.78 5.30 2.56
N SER A 60 4.63 5.84 1.34
CA SER A 60 3.75 6.97 1.05
C SER A 60 2.30 6.69 1.42
N GLU A 61 1.81 5.44 1.39
CA GLU A 61 0.47 5.11 1.88
C GLU A 61 0.32 5.46 3.37
N ALA A 62 1.36 5.21 4.16
CA ALA A 62 1.37 5.50 5.59
C ALA A 62 1.50 7.01 5.86
N SER A 63 2.31 7.72 5.06
CA SER A 63 2.37 9.19 5.08
C SER A 63 1.00 9.80 4.75
N THR A 64 0.30 9.28 3.73
CA THR A 64 -1.03 9.77 3.34
C THR A 64 -2.03 9.59 4.46
N MET A 65 -2.07 8.41 5.10
CA MET A 65 -2.97 8.19 6.24
C MET A 65 -2.70 9.18 7.37
N ARG A 66 -1.43 9.51 7.64
CA ARG A 66 -1.06 10.51 8.65
C ARG A 66 -1.54 11.91 8.26
N LEU A 67 -1.28 12.34 7.03
CA LEU A 67 -1.73 13.63 6.50
C LEU A 67 -3.25 13.79 6.62
N ILE A 68 -4.01 12.79 6.17
CA ILE A 68 -5.47 12.81 6.27
C ILE A 68 -5.92 12.87 7.74
N SER A 69 -5.30 12.08 8.63
CA SER A 69 -5.65 12.09 10.06
C SER A 69 -5.33 13.41 10.78
N GLU A 70 -4.35 14.16 10.30
CA GLU A 70 -3.91 15.42 10.90
C GLU A 70 -4.70 16.62 10.38
N HIS A 71 -5.35 16.50 9.22
CA HIS A 71 -6.01 17.63 8.54
C HIS A 71 -7.50 17.42 8.26
N THR A 72 -8.05 16.26 8.61
CA THR A 72 -9.48 15.96 8.42
C THR A 72 -10.03 15.19 9.61
N SER A 73 -11.35 15.21 9.76
CA SER A 73 -12.14 14.41 10.71
C SER A 73 -12.39 12.97 10.24
N ILE A 74 -11.89 12.60 9.06
CA ILE A 74 -12.16 11.32 8.41
C ILE A 74 -11.53 10.18 9.23
N PRO A 75 -12.30 9.13 9.55
CA PRO A 75 -11.80 8.00 10.32
C PRO A 75 -10.85 7.14 9.48
N VAL A 76 -9.56 7.46 9.53
CA VAL A 76 -8.48 6.66 8.95
C VAL A 76 -7.73 5.87 10.03
N PRO A 77 -7.14 4.70 9.71
CA PRO A 77 -6.36 3.94 10.66
C PRO A 77 -5.16 4.74 11.20
N LYS A 78 -5.02 4.85 12.52
CA LYS A 78 -3.81 5.41 13.13
C LYS A 78 -2.59 4.54 12.81
N VAL A 79 -1.58 5.12 12.16
CA VAL A 79 -0.31 4.45 11.86
C VAL A 79 0.59 4.44 13.09
N PHE A 80 0.98 3.26 13.57
CA PHE A 80 1.92 3.11 14.68
C PHE A 80 3.37 3.10 14.22
N CYS A 81 3.66 2.37 13.14
CA CYS A 81 4.95 2.41 12.45
C CYS A 81 4.83 1.94 11.00
N ALA A 82 5.74 2.41 10.15
CA ALA A 82 5.89 1.96 8.77
C ALA A 82 7.37 1.85 8.40
N PHE A 83 7.78 0.73 7.81
CA PHE A 83 9.18 0.47 7.46
C PHE A 83 9.33 -0.55 6.33
N GLU A 84 10.48 -0.51 5.66
CA GLU A 84 10.89 -1.56 4.72
C GLU A 84 11.82 -2.56 5.40
N HIS A 85 11.63 -3.85 5.11
CA HIS A 85 12.50 -4.93 5.55
C HIS A 85 12.49 -6.05 4.51
N SER A 86 13.67 -6.49 4.06
CA SER A 86 13.85 -7.60 3.11
C SER A 86 12.97 -7.47 1.84
N GLY A 87 12.95 -6.27 1.24
CA GLY A 87 12.19 -5.99 0.02
C GLY A 87 10.67 -5.87 0.20
N GLN A 88 10.17 -5.95 1.44
CA GLN A 88 8.76 -5.80 1.77
C GLN A 88 8.54 -4.54 2.62
N THR A 89 7.44 -3.85 2.37
CA THR A 89 7.00 -2.73 3.19
C THR A 89 6.01 -3.23 4.22
N TYR A 90 6.15 -2.80 5.47
CA TYR A 90 5.30 -3.13 6.60
C TYR A 90 4.69 -1.86 7.17
N THR A 91 3.37 -1.85 7.32
CA THR A 91 2.62 -0.77 7.96
C THR A 91 1.79 -1.35 9.09
N VAL A 92 2.19 -1.04 10.32
CA VAL A 92 1.48 -1.41 11.54
C VAL A 92 0.52 -0.29 11.90
N MET A 93 -0.76 -0.62 12.01
CA MET A 93 -1.81 0.38 12.15
C MET A 93 -2.97 -0.11 13.01
N GLN A 94 -3.81 0.84 13.42
CA GLN A 94 -5.04 0.57 14.14
C GLN A 94 -6.01 -0.25 13.29
N ARG A 95 -6.64 -1.24 13.91
CA ARG A 95 -7.76 -1.98 13.31
C ARG A 95 -9.05 -1.20 13.55
N ILE A 96 -9.66 -0.71 12.48
CA ILE A 96 -11.01 -0.15 12.52
C ILE A 96 -12.01 -1.30 12.56
N LYS A 97 -12.89 -1.30 13.56
CA LYS A 97 -13.99 -2.26 13.65
C LYS A 97 -15.12 -1.80 12.75
N GLY A 98 -15.62 -2.70 11.91
CA GLY A 98 -16.74 -2.41 11.02
C GLY A 98 -16.85 -3.44 9.93
N ASP A 99 -18.00 -3.43 9.27
CA ASP A 99 -18.25 -4.21 8.07
C ASP A 99 -17.95 -3.36 6.83
N ARG A 100 -17.51 -4.01 5.75
CA ARG A 100 -17.36 -3.36 4.45
C ARG A 100 -18.72 -2.81 4.01
N ILE A 101 -18.76 -1.57 3.52
CA ILE A 101 -19.99 -0.92 3.05
C ILE A 101 -20.77 -1.78 2.04
N GLY A 102 -20.06 -2.51 1.17
CA GLY A 102 -20.66 -3.42 0.18
C GLY A 102 -21.33 -4.66 0.76
N LYS A 103 -21.00 -5.06 2.01
CA LYS A 103 -21.59 -6.25 2.65
C LYS A 103 -23.08 -6.02 2.85
N GLY A 104 -23.92 -6.76 2.13
CA GLY A 104 -25.38 -6.64 2.21
C GLY A 104 -25.97 -5.39 1.55
N TRP A 105 -25.24 -4.71 0.66
CA TRP A 105 -25.69 -3.47 0.01
C TRP A 105 -27.08 -3.56 -0.65
N VAL A 106 -27.32 -4.64 -1.40
CA VAL A 106 -28.60 -4.92 -2.09
C VAL A 106 -29.74 -5.14 -1.09
N LYS A 107 -29.46 -5.65 0.11
CA LYS A 107 -30.47 -5.93 1.15
C LYS A 107 -30.73 -4.73 2.08
N ARG A 108 -29.93 -3.66 2.00
CA ARG A 108 -30.14 -2.44 2.82
C ARG A 108 -31.36 -1.65 2.35
N SER A 109 -32.04 -0.97 3.27
CA SER A 109 -33.09 0.00 2.93
C SER A 109 -32.53 1.18 2.14
N GLU A 110 -33.38 1.82 1.34
CA GLU A 110 -33.01 3.02 0.59
C GLU A 110 -32.51 4.13 1.52
N GLU A 111 -33.22 4.40 2.62
CA GLU A 111 -32.83 5.37 3.64
C GLU A 111 -31.40 5.11 4.18
N SER A 112 -31.08 3.85 4.48
CA SER A 112 -29.74 3.47 4.96
C SER A 112 -28.67 3.71 3.89
N ARG A 113 -28.95 3.40 2.62
CA ARG A 113 -28.02 3.66 1.51
C ARG A 113 -27.80 5.16 1.33
N THR A 114 -28.86 5.96 1.32
CA THR A 114 -28.80 7.42 1.19
C THR A 114 -27.97 8.02 2.32
N ARG A 115 -28.19 7.59 3.57
CA ARG A 115 -27.39 8.05 4.71
C ARG A 115 -25.90 7.73 4.56
N LEU A 116 -25.56 6.51 4.14
CA LEU A 116 -24.17 6.09 3.90
C LEU A 116 -23.52 6.88 2.77
N LEU A 117 -24.25 7.13 1.67
CA LEU A 117 -23.77 7.93 0.55
C LEU A 117 -23.55 9.39 0.95
N SER A 118 -24.44 9.97 1.76
CA SER A 118 -24.28 11.32 2.29
C SER A 118 -23.04 11.43 3.18
N GLN A 119 -22.79 10.45 4.05
CA GLN A 119 -21.56 10.41 4.87
C GLN A 119 -20.30 10.29 4.00
N LEU A 120 -20.32 9.42 2.98
CA LEU A 120 -19.19 9.27 2.06
C LEU A 120 -18.93 10.54 1.26
N LYS A 121 -19.99 11.20 0.79
CA LYS A 121 -19.90 12.48 0.09
C LYS A 121 -19.23 13.54 0.97
N ALA A 122 -19.64 13.67 2.23
CA ALA A 122 -19.03 14.61 3.16
C ALA A 122 -17.53 14.35 3.35
N MET A 123 -17.13 13.10 3.58
CA MET A 123 -15.71 12.73 3.71
C MET A 123 -14.90 13.04 2.44
N ILE A 124 -15.46 12.78 1.25
CA ILE A 124 -14.77 13.10 -0.01
C ILE A 124 -14.61 14.61 -0.21
N LEU A 125 -15.63 15.40 0.14
CA LEU A 125 -15.56 16.86 0.06
C LEU A 125 -14.47 17.39 0.99
N GLU A 126 -14.44 16.92 2.24
CA GLU A 126 -13.41 17.30 3.21
C GLU A 126 -11.98 16.96 2.73
N MET A 127 -11.77 15.78 2.12
CA MET A 127 -10.46 15.47 1.52
C MET A 127 -10.09 16.41 0.36
N ARG A 128 -11.07 16.87 -0.42
CA ARG A 128 -10.84 17.74 -1.58
C ARG A 128 -10.57 19.19 -1.19
N GLU A 129 -10.96 19.59 0.01
CA GLU A 129 -10.67 20.92 0.57
C GLU A 129 -9.22 21.06 1.04
N LEU A 130 -8.49 19.95 1.18
CA LEU A 130 -7.07 19.95 1.53
C LEU A 130 -6.26 20.69 0.46
N GLN A 131 -5.64 21.78 0.87
CA GLN A 131 -4.82 22.60 -0.02
C GLN A 131 -3.47 21.93 -0.28
N PRO A 132 -3.06 21.74 -1.55
CA PRO A 132 -1.71 21.31 -1.86
C PRO A 132 -0.70 22.43 -1.50
N PRO A 133 0.56 22.09 -1.18
CA PRO A 133 1.61 23.09 -1.00
C PRO A 133 1.73 24.00 -2.22
N ALA A 134 1.94 25.31 -1.99
CA ALA A 134 2.13 26.27 -3.07
C ALA A 134 3.28 25.83 -4.00
N ASN A 135 3.05 25.91 -5.31
CA ASN A 135 3.98 25.51 -6.38
C ASN A 135 4.20 23.99 -6.57
N MET A 136 3.33 23.14 -6.03
CA MET A 136 3.38 21.69 -6.26
C MET A 136 2.29 21.24 -7.26
N GLY A 137 2.70 20.56 -8.33
CA GLY A 137 1.78 19.87 -9.25
C GLY A 137 1.22 18.57 -8.66
N VAL A 138 0.64 17.70 -9.50
CA VAL A 138 0.15 16.39 -9.04
C VAL A 138 1.32 15.51 -8.60
N ALA A 139 1.42 15.25 -7.29
CA ALA A 139 2.50 14.47 -6.69
C ALA A 139 1.98 13.56 -5.56
N SER A 140 2.81 12.58 -5.16
CA SER A 140 2.59 11.86 -3.90
C SER A 140 2.75 12.80 -2.71
N VAL A 141 2.18 12.46 -1.55
CA VAL A 141 2.34 13.23 -0.30
C VAL A 141 3.80 13.46 0.10
N ASP A 142 4.70 12.56 -0.32
CA ASP A 142 6.13 12.70 -0.08
C ASP A 142 6.87 13.46 -1.22
N GLY A 143 6.14 13.99 -2.21
CA GLY A 143 6.69 14.73 -3.35
C GLY A 143 7.20 13.88 -4.53
N HIS A 144 7.10 12.55 -4.47
CA HIS A 144 7.66 11.67 -5.49
C HIS A 144 6.74 11.47 -6.71
N LEU A 145 7.29 11.68 -7.91
CA LEU A 145 6.70 11.25 -9.18
C LEU A 145 6.93 9.73 -9.32
N ARG A 146 5.89 8.98 -9.65
CA ARG A 146 5.98 7.52 -9.81
C ARG A 146 6.86 7.17 -11.01
N SER A 147 8.15 6.93 -10.81
CA SER A 147 8.93 6.15 -11.77
C SER A 147 8.78 4.68 -11.39
N SER A 148 7.94 3.96 -12.12
CA SER A 148 7.82 2.50 -12.08
C SER A 148 9.07 1.87 -12.72
N SER A 149 10.27 2.20 -12.23
CA SER A 149 11.50 1.62 -12.76
C SER A 149 11.76 0.28 -12.07
N LEU A 150 11.27 -0.77 -12.73
CA LEU A 150 11.78 -2.14 -12.72
C LEU A 150 12.51 -2.59 -11.43
N ARG A 151 11.76 -2.97 -10.38
CA ARG A 151 12.18 -4.15 -9.59
C ARG A 151 11.79 -5.37 -10.42
N ALA A 152 12.57 -5.62 -11.48
CA ALA A 152 12.54 -6.88 -12.17
C ALA A 152 12.76 -7.97 -11.12
N ILE A 153 11.82 -8.90 -11.11
CA ILE A 153 11.94 -10.17 -10.42
C ILE A 153 13.20 -10.83 -11.00
N GLN A 154 14.34 -10.73 -10.31
CA GLN A 154 15.50 -11.54 -10.65
C GLN A 154 15.24 -12.95 -10.10
N TYR A 155 14.41 -13.69 -10.82
CA TYR A 155 14.33 -15.13 -10.66
C TYR A 155 15.63 -15.70 -11.23
N SER A 156 16.54 -16.02 -10.31
CA SER A 156 17.63 -16.97 -10.58
C SER A 156 17.01 -18.27 -11.08
N SER A 157 17.11 -18.52 -12.37
CA SER A 157 17.03 -19.87 -12.93
C SER A 157 18.25 -20.04 -13.82
N GLY A 158 19.28 -20.64 -13.24
CA GLY A 158 20.28 -21.33 -14.04
C GLY A 158 19.59 -22.51 -14.71
N LEU A 159 19.62 -22.55 -16.03
CA LEU A 159 19.46 -23.79 -16.79
C LEU A 159 20.41 -23.70 -17.99
N SER A 160 21.28 -24.70 -18.07
CA SER A 160 22.26 -24.93 -19.13
C SER A 160 21.60 -25.00 -20.53
N PRO A 161 22.26 -24.54 -21.61
CA PRO A 161 21.75 -24.70 -22.96
C PRO A 161 21.97 -26.13 -23.45
N ALA A 162 20.89 -26.87 -23.66
CA ALA A 162 20.90 -28.08 -24.48
C ALA A 162 20.47 -27.70 -25.90
N SER A 163 21.21 -28.23 -26.87
CA SER A 163 21.14 -27.94 -28.29
C SER A 163 20.05 -28.76 -29.02
N THR A 164 19.67 -28.20 -30.17
CA THR A 164 19.33 -28.87 -31.45
C THR A 164 17.88 -29.26 -31.78
N HIS A 165 17.54 -28.88 -33.03
CA HIS A 165 16.45 -29.31 -33.93
C HIS A 165 15.02 -28.87 -33.54
N GLY A 166 14.25 -28.18 -34.39
CA GLY A 166 14.19 -28.18 -35.85
C GLY A 166 12.78 -28.61 -36.23
N GLY A 167 11.90 -27.69 -36.64
CA GLY A 167 10.53 -28.02 -37.03
C GLY A 167 9.62 -26.81 -37.07
N GLY A 168 9.50 -26.19 -38.25
CA GLY A 168 8.55 -25.10 -38.50
C GLY A 168 7.13 -25.62 -38.64
N ILE A 169 6.16 -24.87 -38.13
CA ILE A 169 4.74 -25.05 -38.44
C ILE A 169 4.12 -23.70 -38.78
N ARG A 170 3.57 -23.67 -40.00
CA ARG A 170 2.91 -22.58 -40.71
C ARG A 170 1.45 -22.49 -40.26
N PHE A 171 1.03 -21.36 -39.71
CA PHE A 171 -0.38 -21.11 -39.41
C PHE A 171 -1.11 -20.51 -40.62
N LYS A 172 -2.13 -21.23 -41.11
CA LYS A 172 -3.14 -20.74 -42.06
C LYS A 172 -4.18 -19.94 -41.28
N ALA A 173 -4.45 -18.71 -41.71
CA ALA A 173 -5.63 -17.95 -41.30
C ALA A 173 -6.82 -18.26 -42.24
N ARG A 174 -8.00 -18.47 -41.68
CA ARG A 174 -9.30 -18.35 -42.35
C ARG A 174 -10.45 -18.47 -41.33
N PRO A 175 -11.66 -17.96 -41.63
CA PRO A 175 -12.02 -16.74 -42.35
C PRO A 175 -12.33 -15.58 -41.41
#